data_AF-A0A9E3IVV7-F1
#
_entry.id   AF-A0A9E3IVV7-F1
#
_cell.length_a   1.000
_cell.length_b   1.000
_cell.length_c   1.000
_cell.angle_alpha   90.00
_cell.angle_beta   90.00
_cell.angle_gamma   90.00
#
_symmetry.space_group_name_H-M   'P 1'
#
loop_
_entity.id
_entity.type
_entity.pdbx_description
1 polymer ?
#
loop_
_entity_poly.entity_id
_entity_poly.type
_entity_poly.pdbx_seq_one_letter_code
_entity_poly.pdbx_strand_id
1 'polypeptide(L)'
;MKKYLTPIACLLFIIGCLSPAKLAAKGMGLDFWMEGTVSEVKAVGDQIHFTLKGRFWFAQYDEAAAPKRIEVDCRQGISVTVHQNDPFFAFSTDWGAGAIQEAGGLLRILKAAVGPSRTIKFELLEPKIIFDAKQNLTLTDAAVIRATDADL
;
A
#
# COMPACT_ATOMS: atom_id res chain seq x y z
N MET A 1 45.49 38.81 -30.67
CA MET A 1 45.91 37.97 -29.51
C MET A 1 44.74 37.84 -28.54
N LYS A 2 44.55 36.63 -27.98
CA LYS A 2 43.47 36.15 -27.08
C LYS A 2 42.20 35.73 -27.83
N LYS A 3 42.11 34.49 -28.34
CA LYS A 3 41.94 33.16 -27.71
C LYS A 3 40.47 32.86 -27.32
N TYR A 4 39.91 31.92 -28.08
CA TYR A 4 38.71 31.11 -27.90
C TYR A 4 38.42 30.69 -26.45
N LEU A 5 37.15 30.58 -26.08
CA LEU A 5 36.62 29.32 -25.53
C LEU A 5 35.08 29.23 -25.68
N THR A 6 34.68 28.10 -26.24
CA THR A 6 33.38 27.57 -26.66
C THR A 6 32.45 27.30 -25.46
N PRO A 7 31.12 27.14 -25.66
CA PRO A 7 30.12 26.97 -24.60
C PRO A 7 29.98 25.50 -24.17
N ILE A 8 29.09 25.26 -23.20
CA ILE A 8 28.61 23.95 -22.70
C ILE A 8 29.42 23.38 -21.53
N ALA A 9 28.88 23.56 -20.33
CA ALA A 9 28.83 22.52 -19.31
C ALA A 9 27.69 22.86 -18.33
N CYS A 10 26.46 22.62 -18.79
CA CYS A 10 25.34 22.40 -17.89
C CYS A 10 25.61 21.07 -17.17
N LEU A 11 26.29 21.14 -16.03
CA LEU A 11 26.46 20.00 -15.12
C LEU A 11 25.91 20.43 -13.76
N LEU A 12 24.58 20.54 -13.68
CA LEU A 12 23.88 20.52 -12.40
C LEU A 12 24.04 19.11 -11.81
N PHE A 13 25.15 18.92 -11.10
CA PHE A 13 25.34 17.78 -10.21
C PHE A 13 24.43 17.99 -8.99
N ILE A 14 23.11 17.81 -9.16
CA ILE A 14 22.19 17.61 -8.03
C ILE A 14 22.25 16.12 -7.68
N ILE A 15 23.43 15.65 -7.28
CA ILE A 15 23.57 14.39 -6.57
C ILE A 15 23.76 14.77 -5.12
N GLY A 16 22.69 14.69 -4.33
CA GLY A 16 22.79 14.90 -2.88
C GLY A 16 21.61 15.57 -2.18
N CYS A 17 20.54 15.92 -2.88
CA CYS A 17 19.30 16.42 -2.26
C CYS A 17 18.11 15.49 -2.57
N LEU A 18 18.28 14.18 -2.38
CA LEU A 18 17.14 13.31 -2.04
C LEU A 18 16.80 13.62 -0.58
N SER A 19 16.12 14.74 -0.46
CA SER A 19 15.87 15.50 0.74
C SER A 19 15.01 14.75 1.76
N PRO A 20 15.13 15.12 3.05
CA PRO A 20 14.11 14.82 4.05
C PRO A 20 12.70 15.32 3.66
N ALA A 21 12.56 16.06 2.56
CA ALA A 21 11.28 16.52 2.01
C ALA A 21 10.34 15.37 1.59
N LYS A 22 10.85 14.19 1.20
CA LYS A 22 9.96 13.02 0.96
C LYS A 22 9.34 12.48 2.25
N LEU A 23 10.01 12.66 3.40
CA LEU A 23 9.45 12.35 4.71
C LEU A 23 8.48 13.45 5.18
N ALA A 24 8.85 14.72 4.97
CA ALA A 24 8.05 15.87 5.40
C ALA A 24 6.74 16.06 4.61
N ALA A 25 6.64 15.52 3.39
CA ALA A 25 5.47 15.69 2.54
C ALA A 25 4.20 14.97 3.03
N LYS A 26 4.33 13.97 3.93
CA LYS A 26 3.16 13.23 4.43
C LYS A 26 2.43 13.95 5.58
N GLY A 27 3.03 15.00 6.14
CA GLY A 27 2.51 15.70 7.32
C GLY A 27 2.44 14.78 8.55
N MET A 28 1.79 15.25 9.61
CA MET A 28 1.41 14.39 10.73
C MET A 28 0.28 13.45 10.31
N GLY A 29 0.42 12.14 10.56
CA GLY A 29 -0.61 11.19 10.17
C GLY A 29 -0.34 9.75 10.55
N LEU A 30 -1.33 8.91 10.30
CA LEU A 30 -1.26 7.45 10.41
C LEU A 30 -1.50 6.84 9.04
N ASP A 31 -0.66 5.89 8.66
CA ASP A 31 -0.95 4.99 7.55
C ASP A 31 -1.10 3.55 8.01
N PHE A 32 -1.86 2.82 7.22
CA PHE A 32 -2.16 1.43 7.45
C PHE A 32 -1.88 0.64 6.19
N TRP A 33 -1.11 -0.42 6.35
CA TRP A 33 -0.63 -1.24 5.24
C TRP A 33 -0.83 -2.70 5.55
N MET A 34 -1.08 -3.48 4.51
CA MET A 34 -0.99 -4.93 4.62
C MET A 34 -0.32 -5.53 3.40
N GLU A 35 0.39 -6.62 3.63
CA GLU A 35 1.08 -7.36 2.59
C GLU A 35 0.97 -8.85 2.88
N GLY A 36 0.60 -9.65 1.88
CA GLY A 36 0.50 -11.08 2.06
C GLY A 36 -0.18 -11.78 0.92
N THR A 37 -0.36 -13.09 1.08
CA THR A 37 -1.18 -13.89 0.18
C THR A 37 -2.64 -13.84 0.61
N VAL A 38 -3.53 -13.86 -0.37
CA VAL A 38 -4.98 -13.81 -0.15
C VAL A 38 -5.62 -15.16 -0.44
N SER A 39 -6.61 -15.54 0.36
CA SER A 39 -7.42 -16.74 0.17
C SER A 39 -8.88 -16.49 0.56
N GLU A 40 -9.78 -17.42 0.21
CA GLU A 40 -11.19 -17.38 0.65
C GLU A 40 -11.93 -16.09 0.27
N VAL A 41 -11.58 -15.50 -0.88
CA VAL A 41 -12.14 -14.24 -1.37
C VAL A 41 -13.62 -14.42 -1.71
N LYS A 42 -14.48 -13.66 -1.04
CA LYS A 42 -15.94 -13.63 -1.25
C LYS A 42 -16.46 -12.19 -1.21
N ALA A 43 -17.39 -11.86 -2.09
CA ALA A 43 -18.11 -10.60 -2.05
C ALA A 43 -19.47 -10.80 -1.35
N VAL A 44 -19.84 -9.89 -0.46
CA VAL A 44 -21.13 -9.87 0.24
C VAL A 44 -21.62 -8.42 0.26
N GLY A 45 -22.64 -8.12 -0.53
CA GLY A 45 -23.12 -6.75 -0.68
C GLY A 45 -22.05 -5.84 -1.29
N ASP A 46 -21.72 -4.77 -0.58
CA ASP A 46 -20.68 -3.79 -0.92
C ASP A 46 -19.30 -4.10 -0.32
N GLN A 47 -19.16 -5.24 0.36
CA GLN A 47 -17.93 -5.65 1.01
C GLN A 47 -17.28 -6.86 0.33
N ILE A 48 -15.95 -6.91 0.40
CA ILE A 48 -15.15 -8.08 0.07
C ILE A 48 -14.55 -8.63 1.36
N HIS A 49 -14.81 -9.90 1.63
CA HIS A 49 -14.17 -10.63 2.71
C HIS A 49 -13.12 -11.58 2.15
N PHE A 50 -12.00 -11.68 2.84
CA PHE A 50 -10.94 -12.63 2.51
C PHE A 50 -10.07 -12.92 3.73
N THR A 51 -9.24 -13.94 3.60
CA THR A 51 -8.19 -14.25 4.56
C THR A 51 -6.87 -13.74 4.00
N LEU A 52 -6.11 -12.97 4.79
CA LEU A 52 -4.77 -12.53 4.44
C LEU A 52 -3.74 -13.20 5.33
N LYS A 53 -2.76 -13.88 4.71
CA LYS A 53 -1.60 -14.44 5.40
C LYS A 53 -0.37 -13.61 5.09
N GLY A 54 0.15 -12.95 6.11
CA GLY A 54 1.30 -12.08 5.95
C GLY A 54 1.44 -11.12 7.10
N ARG A 55 1.20 -9.85 6.83
CA ARG A 55 1.85 -8.75 7.51
C ARG A 55 0.95 -7.52 7.53
N PHE A 56 0.70 -6.93 8.70
CA PHE A 56 -0.13 -5.72 8.86
C PHE A 56 0.62 -4.64 9.64
N TRP A 57 0.82 -3.47 9.05
CA TRP A 57 1.64 -2.39 9.62
C TRP A 57 0.84 -1.12 9.89
N PHE A 58 1.21 -0.45 10.97
CA PHE A 58 0.80 0.91 11.30
C PHE A 58 2.03 1.81 11.25
N ALA A 59 1.97 2.91 10.52
CA ALA A 59 3.06 3.87 10.45
C ALA A 59 2.57 5.24 10.93
N GLN A 60 3.21 5.79 11.96
CA GLN A 60 3.01 7.16 12.39
C GLN A 60 4.07 8.05 11.76
N TYR A 61 3.63 9.09 11.07
CA TYR A 61 4.46 10.12 10.48
C TYR A 61 4.44 11.36 11.37
N ASP A 62 5.63 11.93 11.54
CA ASP A 62 5.91 13.16 12.27
C ASP A 62 6.81 14.00 11.37
N GLU A 63 6.55 15.31 11.27
CA GLU A 63 7.05 16.22 10.23
C GLU A 63 8.58 16.22 10.10
N ALA A 64 9.29 15.89 11.20
CA ALA A 64 10.76 15.91 11.26
C ALA A 64 11.40 14.59 11.68
N ALA A 65 10.63 13.51 11.90
CA ALA A 65 11.15 12.26 12.42
C ALA A 65 10.93 11.07 11.47
N ALA A 66 11.80 10.07 11.59
CA ALA A 66 11.60 8.80 10.89
C ALA A 66 10.26 8.17 11.29
N PRO A 67 9.48 7.60 10.35
CA PRO A 67 8.18 7.03 10.67
C PRO A 67 8.32 5.93 11.73
N LYS A 68 7.55 6.03 12.81
CA LYS A 68 7.45 4.95 13.79
C LYS A 68 6.51 3.89 13.25
N ARG A 69 6.97 2.64 13.23
CA ARG A 69 6.21 1.54 12.63
C ARG A 69 5.93 0.46 13.67
N ILE A 70 4.69 0.03 13.74
CA ILE A 70 4.28 -1.15 14.49
C ILE A 70 3.97 -2.23 13.47
N GLU A 71 4.65 -3.36 13.64
CA GLU A 71 4.56 -4.53 12.77
C GLU A 71 3.72 -5.60 13.46
N VAL A 72 2.61 -6.05 12.86
CA VAL A 72 1.82 -7.19 13.37
C VAL A 72 2.03 -8.40 12.44
N ASP A 73 2.58 -9.47 13.01
CA ASP A 73 2.73 -10.74 12.31
C ASP A 73 1.36 -11.41 12.14
N CYS A 74 0.93 -11.51 10.88
CA CYS A 74 -0.33 -12.10 10.46
C CYS A 74 -0.09 -13.39 9.64
N ARG A 75 1.06 -14.07 9.78
CA ARG A 75 1.40 -15.28 9.00
C ARG A 75 0.43 -16.43 9.19
N GLN A 76 -0.23 -16.51 10.35
CA GLN A 76 -1.26 -17.52 10.62
C GLN A 76 -2.57 -17.25 9.85
N GLY A 77 -2.76 -16.04 9.34
CA GLY A 77 -3.97 -15.63 8.65
C GLY A 77 -4.84 -14.75 9.53
N ILE A 78 -5.32 -13.65 8.97
CA ILE A 78 -6.31 -12.75 9.57
C ILE A 78 -7.54 -12.69 8.66
N SER A 79 -8.71 -12.52 9.26
CA SER A 79 -9.91 -12.20 8.50
C SER A 79 -9.90 -10.71 8.16
N VAL A 80 -10.22 -10.40 6.91
CA VAL A 80 -10.15 -9.06 6.34
C VAL A 80 -11.46 -8.76 5.62
N THR A 81 -12.03 -7.60 5.90
CA THR A 81 -13.20 -7.05 5.23
C THR A 81 -12.87 -5.65 4.73
N VAL A 82 -13.10 -5.40 3.44
CA VAL A 82 -12.86 -4.11 2.78
C VAL A 82 -14.02 -3.73 1.87
N HIS A 83 -14.14 -2.45 1.54
CA HIS A 83 -15.14 -1.95 0.61
C HIS A 83 -14.84 -2.38 -0.85
N GLN A 84 -15.88 -2.68 -1.62
CA GLN A 84 -15.78 -3.08 -3.03
C GLN A 84 -15.96 -1.92 -4.01
N ASN A 85 -16.73 -0.90 -3.61
CA ASN A 85 -17.31 0.08 -4.55
C ASN A 85 -16.53 1.39 -4.61
N ASP A 86 -15.51 1.56 -3.77
CA ASP A 86 -14.69 2.76 -3.76
C ASP A 86 -13.63 2.71 -4.88
N PRO A 87 -13.43 3.81 -5.62
CA PRO A 87 -12.30 3.92 -6.54
C PRO A 87 -10.98 3.80 -5.79
N PHE A 88 -10.04 3.07 -6.38
CA PHE A 88 -8.70 2.88 -5.82
C PHE A 88 -7.65 2.88 -6.91
N PHE A 89 -6.38 2.99 -6.53
CA PHE A 89 -5.28 2.90 -7.47
C PHE A 89 -4.68 1.48 -7.45
N ALA A 90 -4.76 0.80 -8.59
CA ALA A 90 -4.04 -0.45 -8.83
C ALA A 90 -2.63 -0.14 -9.32
N PHE A 91 -1.62 -0.79 -8.74
CA PHE A 91 -0.21 -0.58 -9.08
C PHE A 91 0.50 -1.87 -9.48
N SER A 92 1.56 -1.77 -10.28
CA SER A 92 2.52 -2.84 -10.48
C SER A 92 3.15 -3.25 -9.14
N THR A 93 3.71 -4.47 -9.06
CA THR A 93 4.27 -5.02 -7.81
C THR A 93 5.37 -4.14 -7.18
N ASP A 94 6.09 -3.40 -8.01
CA ASP A 94 7.16 -2.46 -7.65
C ASP A 94 6.67 -1.02 -7.41
N TRP A 95 5.37 -0.76 -7.57
CA TRP A 95 4.75 0.56 -7.46
C TRP A 95 5.21 1.59 -8.51
N GLY A 96 5.85 1.15 -9.59
CA GLY A 96 6.38 2.02 -10.64
C GLY A 96 5.32 2.51 -11.63
N ALA A 97 4.24 1.74 -11.83
CA ALA A 97 3.13 2.07 -12.72
C ALA A 97 1.80 1.82 -12.01
N GLY A 98 0.77 2.61 -12.32
CA GLY A 98 -0.55 2.38 -11.76
C GLY A 98 -1.68 3.03 -12.54
N ALA A 99 -2.89 2.56 -12.29
CA ALA A 99 -4.13 3.01 -12.92
C ALA A 99 -5.24 3.09 -11.87
N ILE A 100 -6.15 4.05 -12.06
CA ILE A 100 -7.39 4.09 -11.27
C ILE A 100 -8.26 2.91 -11.68
N GLN A 101 -8.85 2.24 -10.71
CA GLN A 101 -9.82 1.18 -10.90
C GLN A 101 -11.17 1.60 -10.32
N GLU A 102 -12.22 1.31 -11.07
CA GLU A 102 -13.61 1.53 -10.68
C GLU A 102 -14.14 0.35 -9.83
N ALA A 103 -15.39 0.48 -9.38
CA ALA A 103 -16.09 -0.53 -8.59
C ALA A 103 -15.94 -1.95 -9.17
N GLY A 104 -15.65 -2.91 -8.29
CA GLY A 104 -15.43 -4.33 -8.66
C GLY A 104 -14.03 -4.65 -9.18
N GLY A 105 -13.19 -3.65 -9.49
CA GLY A 105 -11.79 -3.86 -9.88
C GLY A 105 -10.99 -4.60 -8.80
N LEU A 106 -11.20 -4.25 -7.53
CA LEU A 106 -10.51 -4.88 -6.40
C LEU A 106 -10.84 -6.37 -6.28
N LEU A 107 -12.12 -6.74 -6.44
CA LEU A 107 -12.55 -8.13 -6.38
C LEU A 107 -11.90 -8.98 -7.49
N ARG A 108 -11.76 -8.41 -8.69
CA ARG A 108 -11.08 -9.05 -9.82
C ARG A 108 -9.61 -9.33 -9.49
N ILE A 109 -8.89 -8.33 -8.98
CA ILE A 109 -7.49 -8.46 -8.56
C ILE A 109 -7.34 -9.54 -7.49
N LEU A 110 -8.16 -9.49 -6.44
CA LEU A 110 -8.10 -10.44 -5.33
C LEU A 110 -8.35 -11.88 -5.80
N LYS A 111 -9.36 -12.11 -6.66
CA LYS A 111 -9.65 -13.44 -7.22
C LYS A 111 -8.49 -13.97 -8.08
N ALA A 112 -7.88 -13.10 -8.90
CA ALA A 112 -6.72 -13.45 -9.71
C ALA A 112 -5.50 -13.82 -8.85
N ALA A 113 -5.32 -13.16 -7.71
CA ALA A 113 -4.20 -13.39 -6.80
C ALA A 113 -4.23 -14.74 -6.05
N VAL A 114 -5.42 -15.31 -5.82
CA VAL A 114 -5.60 -16.58 -5.07
C VAL A 114 -4.89 -17.75 -5.75
N GLY A 115 -5.11 -17.93 -7.06
CA GLY A 115 -4.59 -19.09 -7.81
C GLY A 115 -3.06 -19.26 -7.74
N PRO A 116 -2.28 -18.24 -8.12
CA PRO A 116 -0.82 -18.30 -8.09
C PRO A 116 -0.22 -18.03 -6.69
N SER A 117 -1.04 -17.84 -5.64
CA SER A 117 -0.59 -17.48 -4.29
C SER A 117 0.38 -16.29 -4.29
N ARG A 118 0.06 -15.26 -5.08
CA ARG A 118 0.89 -14.06 -5.21
C ARG A 118 0.72 -13.16 -3.98
N THR A 119 1.78 -12.46 -3.63
CA THR A 119 1.75 -11.43 -2.60
C THR A 119 1.06 -10.18 -3.13
N ILE A 120 0.02 -9.72 -2.44
CA ILE A 120 -0.64 -8.46 -2.69
C ILE A 120 -0.29 -7.49 -1.57
N LYS A 121 -0.02 -6.23 -1.94
CA LYS A 121 0.18 -5.12 -1.01
C LYS A 121 -1.01 -4.19 -1.09
N PHE A 122 -1.42 -3.66 0.06
CA PHE A 122 -2.53 -2.72 0.18
C PHE A 122 -2.14 -1.55 1.05
N GLU A 123 -2.61 -0.36 0.67
CA GLU A 123 -2.76 0.78 1.57
C GLU A 123 -4.24 0.97 1.88
N LEU A 124 -4.54 1.11 3.17
CA LEU A 124 -5.90 1.19 3.69
C LEU A 124 -6.20 2.60 4.22
N LEU A 125 -7.46 2.99 4.10
CA LEU A 125 -8.04 4.17 4.74
C LEU A 125 -9.07 3.74 5.79
N GLU A 126 -9.05 4.43 6.93
CA GLU A 126 -10.02 4.27 8.02
C GLU A 126 -10.24 2.80 8.47
N PRO A 127 -9.19 2.01 8.74
CA PRO A 127 -9.38 0.61 9.11
C PRO A 127 -10.04 0.48 10.48
N LYS A 128 -11.09 -0.34 10.55
CA LYS A 128 -11.68 -0.83 11.80
C LYS A 128 -11.06 -2.17 12.15
N ILE A 129 -10.38 -2.21 13.28
CA ILE A 129 -9.58 -3.36 13.71
C ILE A 129 -10.06 -3.83 15.08
N ILE A 130 -10.19 -5.14 15.23
CA ILE A 130 -10.50 -5.79 16.50
C ILE A 130 -9.33 -6.69 16.87
N PHE A 131 -8.92 -6.62 18.14
CA PHE A 131 -8.06 -7.62 18.77
C PHE A 131 -8.91 -8.46 19.70
N ASP A 132 -8.96 -9.76 19.49
CA ASP A 132 -9.69 -10.65 20.39
C ASP A 132 -8.94 -10.88 21.72
N ALA A 133 -9.55 -11.62 22.65
CA ALA A 133 -8.93 -11.94 23.94
C ALA A 133 -7.62 -12.75 23.82
N LYS A 134 -7.35 -13.34 22.66
CA LYS A 134 -6.12 -14.07 22.31
C LYS A 134 -5.15 -13.21 21.50
N GLN A 135 -5.42 -11.92 21.37
CA GLN A 135 -4.63 -10.94 20.62
C GLN A 135 -4.58 -11.22 19.11
N ASN A 136 -5.54 -11.97 18.56
CA ASN A 136 -5.65 -12.13 17.12
C ASN A 136 -6.26 -10.87 16.50
N LEU A 137 -5.62 -10.39 15.44
CA LEU A 137 -6.09 -9.24 14.68
C LEU A 137 -7.18 -9.66 13.68
N THR A 138 -8.23 -8.86 13.58
CA THR A 138 -9.24 -8.93 12.52
C THR A 138 -9.49 -7.54 11.96
N LEU A 139 -9.44 -7.38 10.65
CA LEU A 139 -9.87 -6.16 9.97
C LEU A 139 -11.35 -6.32 9.59
N THR A 140 -12.22 -5.57 10.24
CA THR A 140 -13.68 -5.68 10.03
C THR A 140 -14.23 -4.71 9.00
N ASP A 141 -13.47 -3.67 8.66
CA ASP A 141 -13.85 -2.66 7.68
C ASP A 141 -12.63 -1.83 7.27
N ALA A 142 -12.53 -1.46 6.00
CA ALA A 142 -11.60 -0.44 5.51
C ALA A 142 -11.91 -0.10 4.05
N ALA A 143 -11.59 1.12 3.63
CA ALA A 143 -11.44 1.43 2.22
C ALA A 143 -10.01 1.10 1.75
N VAL A 144 -9.86 0.64 0.51
CA VAL A 144 -8.55 0.41 -0.11
C VAL A 144 -8.23 1.63 -0.96
N ILE A 145 -7.13 2.33 -0.65
CA ILE A 145 -6.68 3.46 -1.47
C ILE A 145 -5.79 2.95 -2.60
N ARG A 146 -4.92 1.98 -2.27
CA ARG A 146 -4.01 1.39 -3.23
C ARG A 146 -3.89 -0.10 -3.04
N ALA A 147 -3.79 -0.84 -4.15
CA ALA A 147 -3.47 -2.26 -4.13
C ALA A 147 -2.53 -2.61 -5.28
N THR A 148 -1.69 -3.63 -5.11
CA THR A 148 -0.94 -4.18 -6.25
C THR A 148 -1.84 -5.06 -7.11
N ASP A 149 -1.85 -4.84 -8.41
CA ASP A 149 -2.43 -5.77 -9.38
C ASP A 149 -1.37 -6.79 -9.77
N ALA A 150 -1.76 -8.05 -9.73
CA ALA A 150 -0.89 -9.15 -10.07
C ALA A 150 -0.74 -9.31 -11.60
N ASP A 151 -1.62 -8.70 -12.39
CA ASP A 151 -1.71 -8.87 -13.85
C ASP A 151 -1.48 -7.55 -14.64
N LEU A 152 -0.96 -6.51 -13.98
CA LEU A 152 -0.60 -5.23 -14.62
C LEU A 152 0.60 -5.36 -15.58
#